data_AF-A0A5C6FL03-F1
#
_entry.id   AF-A0A5C6FL03-F1
#
_cell.length_a   1.000
_cell.length_b   1.000
_cell.length_c   1.000
_cell.angle_alpha   90.00
_cell.angle_beta   90.00
_cell.angle_gamma   90.00
#
_symmetry.space_group_name_H-M   'P 1'
#
loop_
_entity.id
_entity.type
_entity.pdbx_description
1 polymer ?
#
loop_
_entity_poly.entity_id
_entity_poly.type
_entity_poly.pdbx_seq_one_letter_code
_entity_poly.pdbx_strand_id
1 'polypeptide(L)'
;MSTQRKMSRRKVWWFRSLAILIGLLPLVAAEIVLRIVDDSSVTWDDPLVDVSRQPALFIPNEAGNRFIVDPQRGNYFRPASFATEKVAGTRRVFVLGGSTVQGRPYAHETAFSTWLSLWMQAADPDHPPEVVNVGGVSYASYRVSRLLEEVLQHQPDLIVLYTGHNEFLEDRTYAATRARGRWQRWMDDMATASATVRFVKKRLGGNANPQSPTLAPEVDARLDHVGGLDAYRRDPSWRRSVETDFDASIRSMVERCRHAGVPILVCVPASDRVRTPPFKTVADPSLPDPQQQRIDHGWQEVLSGQDASKKSSVCKQILQTDPLHAGANYYLGRQRWDGGIRDQTTRTFLTVARDCDVCPLRATSPIVTSVRSITAQADASVDVSKLFDEDNDSVEDPDWFVDHIHPSIAGHQRIAQAILRALQRSGWIQVSDDAEAKFSQLRDQHFASLGEEYFLRGRARLRGLQQWASGRAGQSDQ
;
A
#
# COMPACT_ATOMS: atom_id res chain seq x y z
N MET A 1 -4.02 -63.48 -48.11
CA MET A 1 -2.97 -62.50 -47.72
C MET A 1 -3.67 -61.20 -47.33
N SER A 2 -3.77 -60.90 -46.03
CA SER A 2 -4.42 -59.68 -45.52
C SER A 2 -3.40 -58.53 -45.48
N THR A 3 -3.56 -57.55 -46.37
CA THR A 3 -2.74 -56.33 -46.43
C THR A 3 -3.07 -55.42 -45.25
N GLN A 4 -2.25 -55.46 -44.19
CA GLN A 4 -2.30 -54.47 -43.12
C GLN A 4 -1.96 -53.09 -43.66
N ARG A 5 -2.99 -52.25 -43.80
CA ARG A 5 -2.89 -50.86 -44.23
C ARG A 5 -2.16 -50.05 -43.14
N LYS A 6 -0.85 -49.84 -43.29
CA LYS A 6 -0.05 -49.01 -42.35
C LYS A 6 -0.65 -47.60 -42.28
N MET A 7 -1.12 -47.20 -41.09
CA MET A 7 -1.62 -45.86 -40.85
C MET A 7 -0.51 -44.83 -41.10
N SER A 8 -0.85 -43.70 -41.74
CA SER A 8 0.11 -42.62 -41.95
C SER A 8 0.56 -42.04 -40.60
N ARG A 9 1.83 -41.60 -40.50
CA ARG A 9 2.39 -40.97 -39.28
C ARG A 9 1.49 -39.87 -38.73
N ARG A 10 0.82 -39.10 -39.60
CA ARG A 10 -0.12 -38.04 -39.22
C ARG A 10 -1.37 -38.58 -38.51
N LYS A 11 -1.92 -39.72 -38.94
CA LYS A 11 -3.07 -40.37 -38.28
C LYS A 11 -2.70 -40.97 -36.93
N VAL A 12 -1.48 -41.50 -36.79
CA VAL A 12 -0.97 -42.01 -35.51
C VAL A 12 -0.81 -40.87 -34.49
N TRP A 13 -0.21 -39.74 -34.90
CA TRP A 13 -0.10 -38.57 -34.02
C TRP A 13 -1.47 -37.98 -33.67
N TRP A 14 -2.39 -37.89 -34.63
CA TRP A 14 -3.77 -37.46 -34.36
C TRP A 14 -4.47 -38.34 -33.33
N PHE A 15 -4.38 -39.67 -33.49
CA PHE A 15 -4.98 -40.61 -32.55
C PHE A 15 -4.37 -40.49 -31.15
N ARG A 16 -3.05 -40.31 -31.05
CA ARG A 16 -2.36 -40.10 -29.77
C ARG A 16 -2.76 -38.78 -29.10
N SER A 17 -2.83 -37.69 -29.85
CA SER A 17 -3.30 -36.40 -29.34
C SER A 17 -4.76 -36.47 -28.88
N LEU A 18 -5.62 -37.15 -29.63
CA LEU A 18 -7.03 -37.34 -29.27
C LEU A 18 -7.17 -38.20 -28.01
N ALA A 19 -6.39 -39.28 -27.88
CA ALA A 19 -6.38 -40.10 -26.67
C ALA A 19 -5.91 -39.32 -25.43
N ILE A 20 -4.90 -38.45 -25.57
CA ILE A 20 -4.46 -37.56 -24.49
C ILE A 20 -5.55 -36.56 -24.13
N LEU A 21 -6.19 -35.91 -25.11
CA LEU A 21 -7.31 -34.99 -24.88
C LEU A 21 -8.48 -35.66 -24.16
N ILE A 22 -8.83 -36.89 -24.58
CA ILE A 22 -9.88 -37.68 -23.93
C ILE A 22 -9.47 -38.07 -22.50
N GLY A 23 -8.20 -38.42 -22.27
CA GLY A 23 -7.68 -38.70 -20.93
C GLY A 23 -7.68 -37.48 -20.00
N LEU A 24 -7.57 -36.26 -20.54
CA LEU A 24 -7.60 -35.02 -19.78
C LEU A 24 -9.02 -34.47 -19.55
N LEU A 25 -10.02 -34.91 -20.32
CA LEU A 25 -11.42 -34.46 -20.20
C LEU A 25 -11.99 -34.57 -18.76
N PRO A 26 -11.76 -35.68 -18.02
CA PRO A 26 -12.22 -35.77 -16.63
C PRO A 26 -11.58 -34.73 -15.70
N LEU A 27 -10.33 -34.35 -15.92
CA LEU A 27 -9.65 -33.30 -15.12
C LEU A 27 -10.22 -31.92 -15.44
N VAL A 28 -10.48 -31.64 -16.71
CA VAL A 28 -11.13 -30.38 -17.13
C VAL A 28 -12.54 -30.29 -16.58
N ALA A 29 -13.31 -31.38 -16.64
CA ALA A 29 -14.65 -31.44 -16.07
C ALA A 29 -14.62 -31.26 -14.54
N ALA A 30 -13.70 -31.93 -13.83
CA ALA A 30 -13.53 -31.76 -12.39
C ALA A 30 -13.14 -30.32 -12.02
N GLU A 31 -12.24 -29.69 -12.77
CA GLU A 31 -11.86 -28.30 -12.58
C GLU A 31 -13.06 -27.34 -12.79
N ILE A 32 -13.88 -27.56 -13.82
CA ILE A 32 -15.09 -26.76 -14.07
C ILE A 32 -16.11 -26.96 -12.95
N VAL A 33 -16.36 -28.20 -12.53
CA VAL A 33 -17.29 -28.51 -11.45
C VAL A 33 -16.80 -27.89 -10.14
N LEU A 34 -15.51 -28.01 -9.81
CA LEU A 34 -14.95 -27.38 -8.61
C LEU A 34 -14.98 -25.86 -8.68
N ARG A 35 -14.83 -25.24 -9.85
CA ARG A 35 -15.04 -23.79 -10.01
C ARG A 35 -16.48 -23.34 -9.78
N ILE A 36 -17.46 -24.23 -9.97
CA ILE A 36 -18.88 -23.97 -9.76
C ILE A 36 -19.31 -24.29 -8.32
N VAL A 37 -18.72 -25.34 -7.71
CA VAL A 37 -19.13 -25.92 -6.42
C VAL A 37 -18.28 -25.44 -5.25
N ASP A 38 -16.98 -25.21 -5.43
CA ASP A 38 -16.16 -24.57 -4.41
C ASP A 38 -16.54 -23.09 -4.43
N ASP A 39 -17.55 -22.77 -3.62
CA ASP A 39 -17.81 -21.41 -3.18
C ASP A 39 -16.45 -20.81 -2.84
N SER A 40 -16.10 -19.71 -3.52
CA SER A 40 -14.85 -18.99 -3.37
C SER A 40 -14.76 -18.32 -1.99
N SER A 41 -15.17 -19.02 -0.92
CA SER A 41 -14.53 -19.05 0.39
C SER A 41 -13.03 -19.30 0.20
N VAL A 42 -12.37 -18.27 -0.32
CA VAL A 42 -10.94 -18.15 -0.47
C VAL A 42 -10.37 -18.53 0.88
N THR A 43 -9.54 -19.57 0.92
CA THR A 43 -8.60 -19.71 2.02
C THR A 43 -7.70 -18.50 1.91
N TRP A 44 -8.05 -17.52 2.72
CA TRP A 44 -7.58 -16.16 2.76
C TRP A 44 -6.18 -16.02 3.37
N ASP A 45 -5.43 -17.13 3.42
CA ASP A 45 -4.00 -17.09 3.64
C ASP A 45 -3.36 -16.49 2.40
N ASP A 46 -2.67 -15.36 2.56
CA ASP A 46 -1.83 -14.82 1.50
C ASP A 46 -0.82 -15.92 1.11
N PRO A 47 -0.91 -16.49 -0.11
CA PRO A 47 -0.08 -17.62 -0.49
C PRO A 47 1.41 -17.25 -0.58
N LEU A 48 1.75 -15.97 -0.45
CA LEU A 48 3.08 -15.41 -0.68
C LEU A 48 3.80 -15.04 0.62
N VAL A 49 3.07 -14.72 1.70
CA VAL A 49 3.65 -14.33 2.99
C VAL A 49 2.82 -14.85 4.16
N ASP A 50 3.44 -15.63 5.05
CA ASP A 50 2.79 -16.10 6.26
C ASP A 50 2.81 -15.03 7.36
N VAL A 51 1.68 -14.34 7.51
CA VAL A 51 1.36 -13.38 8.58
C VAL A 51 0.44 -13.98 9.65
N SER A 52 0.34 -15.31 9.74
CA SER A 52 -0.50 -16.00 10.74
C SER A 52 -0.13 -15.66 12.18
N ARG A 53 1.14 -15.27 12.42
CA ARG A 53 1.66 -14.88 13.74
C ARG A 53 1.38 -13.42 14.12
N GLN A 54 0.75 -12.62 13.26
CA GLN A 54 0.37 -11.26 13.64
C GLN A 54 -0.66 -11.33 14.78
N PRO A 55 -0.40 -10.70 15.94
CA PRO A 55 -1.32 -10.72 17.05
C PRO A 55 -2.59 -9.91 16.72
N ALA A 56 -3.70 -10.25 17.39
CA ALA A 56 -4.90 -9.43 17.37
C ALA A 56 -4.56 -8.00 17.80
N LEU A 57 -5.22 -7.02 17.19
CA LEU A 57 -5.10 -5.62 17.57
C LEU A 57 -5.95 -5.28 18.78
N PHE A 58 -7.14 -5.84 18.86
CA PHE A 58 -8.13 -5.49 19.86
C PHE A 58 -8.27 -6.56 20.93
N ILE A 59 -8.26 -6.13 22.18
CA ILE A 59 -8.56 -6.95 23.36
C ILE A 59 -9.72 -6.32 24.15
N PRO A 60 -10.49 -7.09 24.92
CA PRO A 60 -11.47 -6.53 25.84
C PRO A 60 -10.76 -5.67 26.90
N ASN A 61 -11.37 -4.55 27.28
CA ASN A 61 -10.95 -3.82 28.47
C ASN A 61 -11.30 -4.59 29.76
N GLU A 62 -10.83 -4.11 30.91
CA GLU A 62 -11.08 -4.75 32.22
C GLU A 62 -12.57 -4.95 32.52
N ALA A 63 -13.43 -4.01 32.08
CA ALA A 63 -14.88 -4.09 32.27
C ALA A 63 -15.60 -4.99 31.24
N GLY A 64 -14.91 -5.47 30.21
CA GLY A 64 -15.47 -6.29 29.12
C GLY A 64 -16.44 -5.57 28.17
N ASN A 65 -16.76 -4.30 28.43
CA ASN A 65 -17.77 -3.53 27.68
C ASN A 65 -17.20 -2.81 26.45
N ARG A 66 -15.87 -2.75 26.30
CA ARG A 66 -15.20 -2.16 25.15
C ARG A 66 -14.07 -3.05 24.67
N PHE A 67 -13.87 -3.05 23.36
CA PHE A 67 -12.59 -3.42 22.77
C PHE A 67 -11.65 -2.22 22.81
N ILE A 68 -10.39 -2.46 23.15
CA ILE A 68 -9.30 -1.47 23.14
C ILE A 68 -8.16 -2.01 22.29
N VAL A 69 -7.42 -1.12 21.64
CA VAL A 69 -6.10 -1.49 21.07
C VAL A 69 -5.24 -2.04 22.20
N ASP A 70 -4.68 -3.23 22.01
CA ASP A 70 -3.78 -3.87 22.96
C ASP A 70 -2.63 -2.91 23.29
N PRO A 71 -2.46 -2.50 24.57
CA PRO A 71 -1.37 -1.63 24.99
C PRO A 71 0.03 -2.14 24.60
N GLN A 72 0.23 -3.46 24.45
CA GLN A 72 1.49 -4.04 23.98
C GLN A 72 1.83 -3.63 22.54
N ARG A 73 0.83 -3.22 21.76
CA ARG A 73 0.97 -2.76 20.37
C ARG A 73 1.12 -1.25 20.25
N GLY A 74 1.21 -0.52 21.37
CA GLY A 74 1.28 0.95 21.41
C GLY A 74 2.51 1.58 20.74
N ASN A 75 3.54 0.78 20.41
CA ASN A 75 4.68 1.24 19.61
C ASN A 75 4.29 1.52 18.15
N TYR A 76 3.28 0.82 17.64
CA TYR A 76 2.84 0.87 16.24
C TYR A 76 1.49 1.56 16.08
N PHE A 77 0.58 1.36 17.03
CA PHE A 77 -0.78 1.87 16.98
C PHE A 77 -1.00 2.98 18.01
N ARG A 78 -2.02 3.80 17.79
CA ARG A 78 -2.52 4.75 18.79
C ARG A 78 -3.66 4.11 19.57
N PRO A 79 -3.90 4.53 20.83
CA PRO A 79 -5.06 4.08 21.58
C PRO A 79 -6.34 4.33 20.77
N ALA A 80 -7.15 3.30 20.60
CA ALA A 80 -8.49 3.39 20.05
C ALA A 80 -9.38 2.40 20.79
N SER A 81 -10.68 2.69 20.86
CA SER A 81 -11.64 1.81 21.51
C SER A 81 -13.03 1.93 20.91
N PHE A 82 -13.81 0.86 21.02
CA PHE A 82 -15.21 0.81 20.57
C PHE A 82 -16.01 -0.15 21.45
N ALA A 83 -17.33 -0.01 21.46
CA ALA A 83 -18.20 -0.85 22.29
C ALA A 83 -18.17 -2.33 21.86
N THR A 84 -18.06 -3.26 22.81
CA THR A 84 -18.13 -4.71 22.51
C THR A 84 -19.47 -5.07 21.89
N GLU A 85 -20.55 -4.58 22.48
CA GLU A 85 -21.90 -4.62 21.91
C GLU A 85 -22.17 -3.32 21.17
N LYS A 86 -22.49 -3.41 19.88
CA LYS A 86 -22.79 -2.24 19.07
C LYS A 86 -24.14 -1.65 19.46
N VAL A 87 -24.13 -0.37 19.84
CA VAL A 87 -25.37 0.35 20.17
C VAL A 87 -26.19 0.57 18.89
N ALA A 88 -27.50 0.38 18.99
CA ALA A 88 -28.41 0.60 17.87
C ALA A 88 -28.34 2.05 17.38
N GLY A 89 -28.28 2.25 16.06
CA GLY A 89 -28.16 3.58 15.43
C GLY A 89 -26.73 4.12 15.31
N THR A 90 -25.74 3.51 15.98
CA THR A 90 -24.33 3.89 15.83
C THR A 90 -23.79 3.49 14.46
N ARG A 91 -23.01 4.40 13.84
CA ARG A 91 -22.26 4.13 12.60
C ARG A 91 -20.81 3.79 12.93
N ARG A 92 -20.47 2.51 12.93
CA ARG A 92 -19.15 1.98 13.22
C ARG A 92 -18.29 1.95 11.96
N VAL A 93 -17.27 2.80 11.90
CA VAL A 93 -16.37 2.93 10.75
C VAL A 93 -14.96 2.55 11.17
N PHE A 94 -14.33 1.60 10.49
CA PHE A 94 -12.92 1.31 10.70
C PHE A 94 -12.09 1.92 9.57
N VAL A 95 -11.05 2.67 9.94
CA VAL A 95 -10.13 3.31 9.01
C VAL A 95 -8.79 2.57 9.04
N LEU A 96 -8.46 1.85 7.97
CA LEU A 96 -7.32 0.94 7.90
C LEU A 96 -6.20 1.49 7.02
N GLY A 97 -4.96 1.29 7.47
CA GLY A 97 -3.79 1.61 6.66
C GLY A 97 -2.47 1.66 7.43
N GLY A 98 -1.50 2.36 6.84
CA GLY A 98 -0.18 2.57 7.43
C GLY A 98 -0.11 3.77 8.39
N SER A 99 1.10 4.31 8.56
CA SER A 99 1.39 5.47 9.41
C SER A 99 0.63 6.74 9.00
N THR A 100 0.28 6.89 7.72
CA THR A 100 -0.61 7.97 7.23
C THR A 100 -1.98 7.91 7.90
N VAL A 101 -2.56 6.71 8.05
CA VAL A 101 -3.83 6.55 8.77
C VAL A 101 -3.64 6.80 10.26
N GLN A 102 -2.55 6.29 10.83
CA GLN A 102 -2.24 6.47 12.26
C GLN A 102 -2.15 7.95 12.69
N GLY A 103 -1.87 8.86 11.76
CA GLY A 103 -1.71 10.29 12.02
C GLY A 103 -0.28 10.73 12.28
N ARG A 104 0.72 9.95 11.83
CA ARG A 104 2.11 10.40 11.88
C ARG A 104 2.29 11.68 11.06
N PRO A 105 3.19 12.59 11.49
CA PRO A 105 4.10 12.50 12.64
C PRO A 105 3.48 12.92 13.98
N TYR A 106 2.28 13.48 13.98
CA TYR A 106 1.57 13.88 15.21
C TYR A 106 1.01 12.64 15.92
N ALA A 107 -0.30 12.47 15.93
CA ALA A 107 -1.00 11.27 16.34
C ALA A 107 -2.44 11.29 15.79
N HIS A 108 -3.27 10.35 16.25
CA HIS A 108 -4.62 10.14 15.74
C HIS A 108 -5.53 11.36 15.91
N GLU A 109 -5.28 12.23 16.89
CA GLU A 109 -6.07 13.42 17.19
C GLU A 109 -6.14 14.39 16.01
N THR A 110 -5.10 14.46 15.17
CA THR A 110 -5.11 15.29 13.95
C THR A 110 -5.11 14.46 12.67
N ALA A 111 -5.38 13.16 12.76
CA ALA A 111 -5.54 12.27 11.61
C ALA A 111 -6.89 12.45 10.94
N PHE A 112 -6.98 12.06 9.67
CA PHE A 112 -8.22 12.19 8.90
C PHE A 112 -9.37 11.32 9.45
N SER A 113 -9.08 10.27 10.24
CA SER A 113 -10.11 9.50 10.95
C SER A 113 -10.85 10.35 12.00
N THR A 114 -10.12 11.18 12.76
CA THR A 114 -10.71 12.02 13.81
C THR A 114 -11.50 13.15 13.17
N TRP A 115 -10.94 13.80 12.14
CA TRP A 115 -11.68 14.79 11.38
C TRP A 115 -12.94 14.21 10.72
N LEU A 116 -12.89 12.97 10.22
CA LEU A 116 -14.05 12.26 9.68
C LEU A 116 -15.11 12.03 10.76
N SER A 117 -14.71 11.63 11.97
CA SER A 117 -15.63 11.47 13.10
C SER A 117 -16.36 12.77 13.43
N LEU A 118 -15.64 13.89 13.51
CA LEU A 118 -16.24 15.21 13.77
C LEU A 118 -17.18 15.63 12.63
N TRP A 119 -16.80 15.36 11.38
CA TRP A 119 -17.65 15.59 10.22
C TRP A 119 -18.94 14.78 10.25
N MET A 120 -18.86 13.48 10.55
CA MET A 120 -20.03 12.62 10.66
C MET A 120 -20.95 13.05 11.81
N GLN A 121 -20.38 13.43 12.96
CA GLN A 121 -21.14 13.95 14.09
C GLN A 121 -21.87 15.26 13.74
N ALA A 122 -21.23 16.14 12.96
CA ALA A 122 -21.84 17.37 12.50
C ALA A 122 -22.93 17.13 11.45
N ALA A 123 -22.73 16.15 10.56
CA ALA A 123 -23.60 15.85 9.43
C ALA A 123 -24.87 15.09 9.81
N ASP A 124 -24.77 14.12 10.72
CA ASP A 124 -25.87 13.22 11.10
C ASP A 124 -25.86 12.94 12.62
N PRO A 125 -26.39 13.87 13.44
CA PRO A 125 -26.36 13.75 14.89
C PRO A 125 -27.20 12.59 15.45
N ASP A 126 -28.20 12.12 14.69
CA ASP A 126 -29.09 11.03 15.10
C ASP A 126 -28.40 9.66 15.02
N HIS A 127 -27.33 9.55 14.23
CA HIS A 127 -26.55 8.34 14.05
C HIS A 127 -25.09 8.56 14.51
N PRO A 128 -24.82 8.46 15.82
CA PRO A 128 -23.53 8.83 16.36
C PRO A 128 -22.39 8.01 15.72
N PRO A 129 -21.29 8.66 15.31
CA PRO A 129 -20.17 7.97 14.70
C PRO A 129 -19.32 7.24 15.75
N GLU A 130 -18.89 6.03 15.43
CA GLU A 130 -17.84 5.30 16.13
C GLU A 130 -16.72 5.03 15.11
N VAL A 131 -15.88 6.04 14.86
CA VAL A 131 -14.76 5.96 13.91
C VAL A 131 -13.51 5.47 14.62
N VAL A 132 -13.07 4.27 14.26
CA VAL A 132 -11.91 3.59 14.86
C VAL A 132 -10.71 3.69 13.92
N ASN A 133 -9.62 4.28 14.42
CA ASN A 133 -8.35 4.36 13.69
C ASN A 133 -7.58 3.04 13.83
N VAL A 134 -7.30 2.39 12.70
CA VAL A 134 -6.59 1.11 12.59
C VAL A 134 -5.33 1.29 11.74
N GLY A 135 -4.63 2.42 11.95
CA GLY A 135 -3.37 2.74 11.27
C GLY A 135 -2.16 2.22 12.03
N GLY A 136 -1.32 1.39 11.38
CA GLY A 136 -0.08 0.87 11.95
C GLY A 136 1.16 1.53 11.36
N VAL A 137 2.14 1.91 12.19
CA VAL A 137 3.43 2.45 11.71
C VAL A 137 4.14 1.43 10.84
N SER A 138 4.53 1.81 9.62
CA SER A 138 5.21 0.94 8.64
C SER A 138 4.39 -0.25 8.14
N TYR A 139 3.08 -0.31 8.41
CA TYR A 139 2.23 -1.40 7.95
C TYR A 139 1.99 -1.36 6.44
N ALA A 140 2.35 -2.45 5.77
CA ALA A 140 2.08 -2.71 4.36
C ALA A 140 0.76 -3.48 4.16
N SER A 141 0.30 -3.57 2.92
CA SER A 141 -0.99 -4.15 2.53
C SER A 141 -1.28 -5.54 3.09
N TYR A 142 -0.29 -6.43 3.15
CA TYR A 142 -0.43 -7.80 3.69
C TYR A 142 -0.71 -7.81 5.20
N ARG A 143 -0.08 -6.91 5.98
CA ARG A 143 -0.40 -6.74 7.41
C ARG A 143 -1.75 -6.07 7.62
N VAL A 144 -2.08 -5.07 6.78
CA VAL A 144 -3.39 -4.40 6.79
C VAL A 144 -4.51 -5.38 6.45
N SER A 145 -4.29 -6.33 5.54
CA SER A 145 -5.28 -7.37 5.21
C SER A 145 -5.63 -8.25 6.42
N ARG A 146 -4.68 -8.51 7.32
CA ARG A 146 -4.95 -9.25 8.57
C ARG A 146 -5.74 -8.42 9.57
N LEU A 147 -5.44 -7.12 9.67
CA LEU A 147 -6.26 -6.20 10.46
C LEU A 147 -7.68 -6.12 9.91
N LEU A 148 -7.86 -6.17 8.58
CA LEU A 148 -9.19 -6.22 7.97
C LEU A 148 -9.98 -7.46 8.40
N GLU A 149 -9.35 -8.65 8.39
CA GLU A 149 -9.99 -9.89 8.83
C GLU A 149 -10.48 -9.84 10.28
N GLU A 150 -9.70 -9.19 11.15
CA GLU A 150 -10.09 -8.97 12.54
C GLU A 150 -11.28 -8.01 12.63
N VAL A 151 -11.19 -6.82 12.02
CA VAL A 151 -12.25 -5.80 12.17
C VAL A 151 -13.58 -6.19 11.53
N LEU A 152 -13.57 -7.06 10.51
CA LEU A 152 -14.81 -7.60 9.94
C LEU A 152 -15.63 -8.41 10.95
N GLN A 153 -15.01 -8.92 12.03
CA GLN A 153 -15.69 -9.62 13.12
C GLN A 153 -16.36 -8.68 14.12
N HIS A 154 -16.15 -7.36 13.98
CA HIS A 154 -16.59 -6.34 14.94
C HIS A 154 -17.77 -5.48 14.42
N GLN A 155 -18.58 -6.03 13.52
CA GLN A 155 -19.82 -5.40 12.99
C GLN A 155 -19.60 -4.00 12.36
N PRO A 156 -18.63 -3.83 11.45
CA PRO A 156 -18.41 -2.56 10.75
C PRO A 156 -19.61 -2.20 9.85
N ASP A 157 -19.97 -0.92 9.80
CA ASP A 157 -20.89 -0.35 8.80
C ASP A 157 -20.15 0.16 7.56
N LEU A 158 -18.85 0.43 7.71
CA LEU A 158 -18.00 0.94 6.64
C LEU A 158 -16.54 0.64 6.96
N ILE A 159 -15.80 0.25 5.92
CA ILE A 159 -14.34 0.24 5.91
C ILE A 159 -13.82 1.40 5.09
N VAL A 160 -12.87 2.17 5.62
CA VAL A 160 -12.11 3.17 4.86
C VAL A 160 -10.67 2.66 4.73
N LEU A 161 -10.16 2.49 3.50
CA LEU A 161 -8.85 1.92 3.24
C LEU A 161 -7.89 2.94 2.61
N TYR A 162 -6.74 3.16 3.23
CA TYR A 162 -5.62 3.96 2.69
C TYR A 162 -4.30 3.20 2.88
N THR A 163 -3.74 2.62 1.81
CA THR A 163 -2.50 1.83 1.90
C THR A 163 -1.67 1.90 0.61
N GLY A 164 -0.40 1.45 0.67
CA GLY A 164 0.49 1.32 -0.49
C GLY A 164 1.90 1.91 -0.34
N HIS A 165 2.19 2.69 0.70
CA HIS A 165 3.52 3.31 0.86
C HIS A 165 4.61 2.35 1.36
N ASN A 166 4.22 1.35 2.15
CA ASN A 166 5.15 0.56 2.95
C ASN A 166 5.56 -0.77 2.31
N GLU A 167 5.18 -1.00 1.04
CA GLU A 167 5.21 -2.33 0.43
C GLU A 167 6.63 -2.92 0.32
N PHE A 168 7.65 -2.07 0.30
CA PHE A 168 9.06 -2.44 0.13
C PHE A 168 9.87 -2.47 1.43
N LEU A 169 9.25 -2.18 2.58
CA LEU A 169 9.96 -1.97 3.85
C LEU A 169 10.51 -3.25 4.45
N GLU A 170 9.75 -4.35 4.42
CA GLU A 170 10.16 -5.62 5.01
C GLU A 170 10.78 -6.54 3.97
N ASP A 171 11.72 -7.40 4.39
CA ASP A 171 12.22 -8.46 3.53
C ASP A 171 11.19 -9.59 3.42
N ARG A 172 10.19 -9.39 2.54
CA ARG A 172 9.36 -10.50 2.07
C ARG A 172 10.32 -11.52 1.48
N THR A 173 10.42 -12.69 2.10
CA THR A 173 11.49 -13.63 1.80
C THR A 173 11.24 -14.31 0.46
N TYR A 174 11.46 -13.58 -0.63
CA TYR A 174 11.58 -14.13 -1.96
C TYR A 174 12.89 -14.92 -2.12
N ALA A 175 13.67 -15.17 -1.07
CA ALA A 175 14.89 -15.96 -1.17
C ALA A 175 14.59 -17.39 -1.70
N ALA A 176 13.45 -17.98 -1.31
CA ALA A 176 13.00 -19.26 -1.86
C ALA A 176 12.52 -19.16 -3.33
N THR A 177 12.02 -18.00 -3.75
CA THR A 177 11.55 -17.71 -5.12
C THR A 177 12.69 -17.24 -6.05
N ARG A 178 13.75 -16.61 -5.52
CA ARG A 178 14.96 -16.19 -6.23
C ARG A 178 15.75 -17.39 -6.78
N ALA A 179 15.58 -18.57 -6.18
CA ALA A 179 16.18 -19.82 -6.66
C ALA A 179 15.34 -20.54 -7.74
N ARG A 180 14.12 -20.07 -8.05
CA ARG A 180 13.18 -20.81 -8.93
C ARG A 180 13.18 -20.27 -10.36
N GLY A 181 13.45 -21.17 -11.30
CA GLY A 181 13.44 -20.89 -12.74
C GLY A 181 12.06 -20.48 -13.26
N ARG A 182 12.04 -19.81 -14.42
CA ARG A 182 10.83 -19.30 -15.10
C ARG A 182 9.73 -20.36 -15.30
N TRP A 183 10.11 -21.62 -15.50
CA TRP A 183 9.16 -22.74 -15.65
C TRP A 183 8.50 -23.16 -14.34
N GLN A 184 9.21 -23.09 -13.21
CA GLN A 184 8.67 -23.42 -11.89
C GLN A 184 7.62 -22.38 -11.47
N ARG A 185 7.91 -21.10 -11.69
CA ARG A 185 6.94 -20.01 -11.47
C ARG A 185 5.67 -20.18 -12.30
N TRP A 186 5.81 -20.47 -13.60
CA TRP A 186 4.65 -20.73 -14.47
C TRP A 186 3.81 -21.91 -13.99
N MET A 187 4.45 -23.00 -13.52
CA MET A 187 3.73 -24.14 -12.94
C MET A 187 3.03 -23.78 -11.62
N ASP A 188 3.66 -22.99 -10.77
CA ASP A 188 3.06 -22.51 -9.52
C ASP A 188 1.85 -21.60 -9.79
N ASP A 189 1.94 -20.69 -10.76
CA ASP A 189 0.84 -19.81 -11.20
C ASP A 189 -0.32 -20.62 -11.80
N MET A 190 -0.01 -21.64 -12.60
CA MET A 190 -1.03 -22.56 -13.12
C MET A 190 -1.67 -23.39 -12.00
N ALA A 191 -0.88 -23.79 -11.00
CA ALA A 191 -1.35 -24.57 -9.87
C ALA A 191 -2.23 -23.72 -8.92
N THR A 192 -1.88 -22.47 -8.62
CA THR A 192 -2.72 -21.56 -7.82
C THR A 192 -3.99 -21.17 -8.57
N ALA A 193 -3.95 -21.03 -9.89
CA ALA A 193 -5.13 -20.80 -10.72
C ALA A 193 -6.09 -22.01 -10.79
N SER A 194 -5.63 -23.23 -10.49
CA SER A 194 -6.47 -24.45 -10.51
C SER A 194 -7.34 -24.59 -9.25
N ALA A 195 -8.65 -24.68 -9.44
CA ALA A 195 -9.62 -25.01 -8.40
C ALA A 195 -9.38 -26.40 -7.80
N THR A 196 -8.92 -27.35 -8.61
CA THR A 196 -8.56 -28.69 -8.17
C THR A 196 -7.44 -28.68 -7.13
N VAL A 197 -6.38 -27.91 -7.37
CA VAL A 197 -5.25 -27.78 -6.44
C VAL A 197 -5.69 -27.08 -5.15
N ARG A 198 -6.52 -26.03 -5.23
CA ARG A 198 -7.07 -25.35 -4.05
C ARG A 198 -7.94 -26.29 -3.21
N PHE A 199 -8.83 -27.05 -3.83
CA PHE A 199 -9.70 -28.03 -3.16
C PHE A 199 -8.90 -29.12 -2.45
N VAL A 200 -7.87 -29.67 -3.10
CA VAL A 200 -6.99 -30.69 -2.51
C VAL A 200 -6.23 -30.12 -1.30
N LYS A 201 -5.69 -28.90 -1.39
CA LYS A 201 -5.06 -28.21 -0.24
C LYS A 201 -6.04 -28.02 0.92
N LYS A 202 -7.28 -27.61 0.64
CA LYS A 202 -8.35 -27.41 1.64
C LYS A 202 -8.72 -28.70 2.37
N ARG A 203 -8.78 -29.83 1.66
CA ARG A 203 -9.16 -31.16 2.21
C ARG A 203 -8.05 -31.87 2.98
N LEU A 204 -6.79 -31.65 2.61
CA LEU A 204 -5.66 -32.31 3.26
C LEU A 204 -5.29 -31.67 4.62
N GLY A 205 -5.95 -30.57 5.00
CA GLY A 205 -5.56 -29.75 6.15
C GLY A 205 -4.23 -29.07 5.81
N GLY A 206 -4.23 -27.74 5.72
CA GLY A 206 -3.04 -26.98 5.37
C GLY A 206 -1.90 -27.23 6.36
N ASN A 207 -1.10 -28.27 6.14
CA ASN A 207 0.29 -28.26 6.55
C ASN A 207 0.91 -27.15 5.71
N ALA A 208 0.98 -25.97 6.33
CA ALA A 208 1.81 -24.87 5.88
C ALA A 208 3.09 -25.46 5.32
N ASN A 209 3.38 -25.15 4.06
CA ASN A 209 4.61 -25.57 3.43
C ASN A 209 5.75 -25.05 4.34
N PRO A 210 6.62 -25.91 4.93
CA PRO A 210 7.64 -25.48 5.90
C PRO A 210 8.70 -24.51 5.32
N GLN A 211 8.54 -24.11 4.06
CA GLN A 211 9.42 -23.25 3.30
C GLN A 211 8.87 -21.85 3.05
N SER A 212 7.66 -21.52 3.50
CA SER A 212 7.19 -20.12 3.52
C SER A 212 7.77 -19.45 4.78
N PRO A 213 8.67 -18.46 4.65
CA PRO A 213 9.29 -17.86 5.82
C PRO A 213 8.25 -17.03 6.57
N THR A 214 8.06 -17.35 7.85
CA THR A 214 7.10 -16.66 8.70
C THR A 214 7.62 -15.27 9.04
N LEU A 215 6.82 -14.22 8.81
CA LEU A 215 7.20 -12.88 9.23
C LEU A 215 7.23 -12.77 10.76
N ALA A 216 8.00 -11.80 11.26
CA ALA A 216 7.93 -11.41 12.65
C ALA A 216 6.49 -10.97 13.01
N PRO A 217 6.04 -11.20 14.27
CA PRO A 217 4.69 -10.83 14.70
C PRO A 217 4.33 -9.37 14.42
N GLU A 218 5.31 -8.49 14.60
CA GLU A 218 5.25 -7.06 14.27
C GLU A 218 6.16 -6.71 13.10
N VAL A 219 5.98 -5.51 12.55
CA VAL A 219 6.76 -5.02 11.41
C VAL A 219 8.25 -4.91 11.75
N ASP A 220 9.09 -5.40 10.84
CA ASP A 220 10.56 -5.33 10.91
C ASP A 220 11.11 -4.69 9.63
N ALA A 221 11.21 -3.36 9.61
CA ALA A 221 11.61 -2.65 8.41
C ALA A 221 13.13 -2.76 8.20
N ARG A 222 13.57 -2.95 6.96
CA ARG A 222 14.99 -2.99 6.58
C ARG A 222 15.76 -1.78 7.10
N LEU A 223 15.14 -0.60 7.11
CA LEU A 223 15.73 0.66 7.59
C LEU A 223 15.90 0.74 9.11
N ASP A 224 15.28 -0.15 9.89
CA ASP A 224 15.46 -0.22 11.34
C ASP A 224 16.83 -0.81 11.73
N HIS A 225 17.51 -1.47 10.78
CA HIS A 225 18.80 -2.10 10.97
C HIS A 225 19.96 -1.19 10.53
N VAL A 226 21.10 -1.31 11.21
CA VAL A 226 22.35 -0.62 10.81
C VAL A 226 22.74 -1.07 9.40
N GLY A 227 22.94 -0.12 8.48
CA GLY A 227 23.18 -0.42 7.06
C GLY A 227 21.92 -0.83 6.29
N GLY A 228 20.72 -0.61 6.85
CA GLY A 228 19.44 -0.95 6.22
C GLY A 228 19.26 -0.37 4.81
N LEU A 229 19.80 0.83 4.56
CA LEU A 229 19.78 1.46 3.24
C LEU A 229 20.64 0.67 2.23
N ASP A 230 21.70 -0.01 2.66
CA ASP A 230 22.59 -0.81 1.81
C ASP A 230 21.92 -2.10 1.31
N ALA A 231 20.94 -2.61 2.07
CA ALA A 231 20.15 -3.78 1.66
C ALA A 231 19.29 -3.52 0.42
N TYR A 232 18.94 -2.26 0.15
CA TYR A 232 18.18 -1.90 -1.04
C TYR A 232 19.06 -1.87 -2.29
N ARG A 233 18.65 -2.60 -3.32
CA ARG A 233 19.33 -2.67 -4.63
C ARG A 233 18.37 -2.32 -5.74
N ARG A 234 18.89 -1.76 -6.83
CA ARG A 234 18.11 -1.52 -8.05
C ARG A 234 17.80 -2.87 -8.70
N ASP A 235 16.65 -3.43 -8.36
CA ASP A 235 16.17 -4.72 -8.87
C ASP A 235 14.74 -4.57 -9.42
N PRO A 236 14.60 -4.33 -10.74
CA PRO A 236 13.29 -4.21 -11.38
C PRO A 236 12.45 -5.50 -11.34
N SER A 237 13.06 -6.66 -11.12
CA SER A 237 12.33 -7.93 -11.02
C SER A 237 11.69 -8.09 -9.65
N TRP A 238 12.42 -7.78 -8.58
CA TRP A 238 11.91 -7.72 -7.21
C TRP A 238 10.86 -6.63 -7.05
N ARG A 239 11.10 -5.43 -7.62
CA ARG A 239 10.10 -4.35 -7.55
C ARG A 239 8.75 -4.79 -8.13
N ARG A 240 8.77 -5.36 -9.34
CA ARG A 240 7.54 -5.86 -10.00
C ARG A 240 6.84 -6.97 -9.24
N SER A 241 7.58 -7.84 -8.55
CA SER A 241 6.94 -8.88 -7.73
C SER A 241 6.21 -8.26 -6.54
N VAL A 242 6.83 -7.32 -5.82
CA VAL A 242 6.18 -6.59 -4.72
C VAL A 242 4.92 -5.85 -5.20
N GLU A 243 4.98 -5.20 -6.38
CA GLU A 243 3.83 -4.51 -6.97
C GLU A 243 2.70 -5.48 -7.36
N THR A 244 3.05 -6.66 -7.86
CA THR A 244 2.08 -7.72 -8.20
C THR A 244 1.40 -8.26 -6.95
N ASP A 245 2.18 -8.51 -5.88
CA ASP A 245 1.64 -8.97 -4.60
C ASP A 245 0.71 -7.91 -4.00
N PHE A 246 1.08 -6.63 -4.05
CA PHE A 246 0.22 -5.55 -3.61
C PHE A 246 -1.13 -5.53 -4.34
N ASP A 247 -1.13 -5.69 -5.67
CA ASP A 247 -2.36 -5.75 -6.47
C ASP A 247 -3.26 -6.92 -6.03
N ALA A 248 -2.67 -8.09 -5.73
CA ALA A 248 -3.40 -9.23 -5.20
C ALA A 248 -3.97 -8.93 -3.79
N SER A 249 -3.18 -8.35 -2.89
CA SER A 249 -3.61 -8.02 -1.52
C SER A 249 -4.76 -6.99 -1.51
N ILE A 250 -4.67 -5.92 -2.31
CA ILE A 250 -5.73 -4.89 -2.32
C ILE A 250 -7.04 -5.43 -2.91
N ARG A 251 -6.97 -6.27 -3.95
CA ARG A 251 -8.14 -6.96 -4.52
C ARG A 251 -8.79 -7.89 -3.50
N SER A 252 -7.97 -8.66 -2.78
CA SER A 252 -8.45 -9.56 -1.73
C SER A 252 -9.20 -8.79 -0.62
N MET A 253 -8.69 -7.64 -0.19
CA MET A 253 -9.35 -6.82 0.83
C MET A 253 -10.73 -6.33 0.39
N VAL A 254 -10.86 -5.80 -0.84
CA VAL A 254 -12.16 -5.36 -1.37
C VAL A 254 -13.13 -6.54 -1.49
N GLU A 255 -12.67 -7.68 -1.99
CA GLU A 255 -13.51 -8.88 -2.10
C GLU A 255 -13.98 -9.41 -0.74
N ARG A 256 -13.15 -9.34 0.31
CA ARG A 256 -13.57 -9.73 1.68
C ARG A 256 -14.68 -8.85 2.22
N CYS A 257 -14.56 -7.53 2.05
CA CYS A 257 -15.62 -6.60 2.44
C CYS A 257 -16.91 -6.92 1.70
N ARG A 258 -16.84 -7.16 0.39
CA ARG A 258 -17.98 -7.55 -0.44
C ARG A 258 -18.64 -8.85 0.02
N HIS A 259 -17.85 -9.89 0.33
CA HIS A 259 -18.38 -11.17 0.85
C HIS A 259 -19.00 -11.02 2.25
N ALA A 260 -18.45 -10.14 3.09
CA ALA A 260 -19.01 -9.83 4.40
C ALA A 260 -20.26 -8.92 4.33
N GLY A 261 -20.62 -8.40 3.16
CA GLY A 261 -21.70 -7.42 3.00
C GLY A 261 -21.41 -6.07 3.64
N VAL A 262 -20.13 -5.72 3.79
CA VAL A 262 -19.67 -4.47 4.43
C VAL A 262 -19.17 -3.51 3.35
N PRO A 263 -19.74 -2.29 3.23
CA PRO A 263 -19.27 -1.29 2.28
C PRO A 263 -17.80 -0.90 2.50
N ILE A 264 -17.09 -0.62 1.42
CA ILE A 264 -15.71 -0.13 1.44
C ILE A 264 -15.53 1.16 0.65
N LEU A 265 -14.87 2.14 1.28
CA LEU A 265 -14.35 3.34 0.63
C LEU A 265 -12.83 3.22 0.46
N VAL A 266 -12.35 3.37 -0.77
CA VAL A 266 -10.91 3.26 -1.09
C VAL A 266 -10.30 4.64 -1.36
N CYS A 267 -9.25 4.97 -0.63
CA CYS A 267 -8.44 6.18 -0.84
C CYS A 267 -7.21 5.86 -1.69
N VAL A 268 -7.05 6.52 -2.84
CA VAL A 268 -5.82 6.44 -3.64
C VAL A 268 -4.72 7.21 -2.89
N PRO A 269 -3.59 6.58 -2.54
CA PRO A 269 -2.55 7.24 -1.77
C PRO A 269 -1.85 8.35 -2.55
N ALA A 270 -1.34 9.34 -1.83
CA ALA A 270 -0.61 10.49 -2.37
C ALA A 270 0.76 10.59 -1.71
N SER A 271 1.74 11.17 -2.40
CA SER A 271 3.09 11.36 -1.86
C SER A 271 3.69 12.63 -2.41
N ASP A 272 4.53 13.29 -1.62
CA ASP A 272 5.32 14.41 -2.10
C ASP A 272 6.36 13.92 -3.13
N ARG A 273 6.19 14.36 -4.38
CA ARG A 273 7.14 14.12 -5.48
C ARG A 273 8.10 15.29 -5.69
N VAL A 274 7.83 16.42 -5.04
CA VAL A 274 8.43 17.72 -5.35
C VAL A 274 9.55 18.07 -4.37
N ARG A 275 9.33 17.98 -3.04
CA ARG A 275 10.35 18.31 -2.02
C ARG A 275 11.13 17.09 -1.56
N THR A 276 10.66 15.89 -1.89
CA THR A 276 11.27 14.64 -1.47
C THR A 276 12.18 14.06 -2.57
N PRO A 277 13.52 14.18 -2.43
CA PRO A 277 14.46 13.51 -3.32
C PRO A 277 14.37 11.98 -3.17
N PRO A 278 14.88 11.20 -4.13
CA PRO A 278 15.06 9.77 -3.96
C PRO A 278 15.94 9.46 -2.73
N PHE A 279 15.54 8.48 -1.93
CA PHE A 279 16.27 8.06 -0.73
C PHE A 279 17.57 7.33 -1.06
N LYS A 280 17.58 6.57 -2.16
CA LYS A 280 18.79 5.93 -2.68
C LYS A 280 18.82 5.97 -4.20
N THR A 281 19.98 6.30 -4.74
CA THR A 281 20.23 6.36 -6.19
C THR A 281 21.43 5.49 -6.53
N VAL A 282 21.28 4.62 -7.53
CA VAL A 282 22.32 3.73 -8.05
C VAL A 282 22.14 3.60 -9.56
N ALA A 283 23.25 3.55 -10.30
CA ALA A 283 23.26 3.26 -11.72
C ALA A 283 22.59 1.91 -12.03
N ASP A 284 22.11 1.74 -13.27
CA ASP A 284 21.54 0.46 -13.70
C ASP A 284 22.60 -0.66 -13.69
N PRO A 285 22.42 -1.73 -12.88
CA PRO A 285 23.41 -2.80 -12.76
C PRO A 285 23.54 -3.68 -14.02
N SER A 286 22.64 -3.52 -15.00
CA SER A 286 22.73 -4.21 -16.30
C SER A 286 23.65 -3.53 -17.31
N LEU A 287 24.06 -2.28 -17.05
CA LEU A 287 24.99 -1.56 -17.91
C LEU A 287 26.41 -2.13 -17.75
N PRO A 288 27.29 -2.03 -18.77
CA PRO A 288 28.71 -2.36 -18.61
C PRO A 288 29.39 -1.52 -17.50
N ASP A 289 30.32 -2.11 -16.75
CA ASP A 289 31.02 -1.44 -15.64
C ASP A 289 31.58 -0.05 -15.98
N PRO A 290 32.20 0.20 -17.16
CA PRO A 290 32.68 1.54 -17.51
C PRO A 290 31.56 2.58 -17.64
N GLN A 291 30.34 2.18 -18.02
CA GLN A 291 29.19 3.07 -18.06
C GLN A 291 28.66 3.34 -16.65
N GLN A 292 28.57 2.32 -15.79
CA GLN A 292 28.18 2.49 -14.39
C GLN A 292 29.13 3.45 -13.67
N GLN A 293 30.45 3.23 -13.78
CA GLN A 293 31.46 4.11 -13.17
C GLN A 293 31.37 5.56 -13.67
N ARG A 294 31.09 5.78 -14.96
CA ARG A 294 30.87 7.12 -15.51
C ARG A 294 29.63 7.79 -14.93
N ILE A 295 28.52 7.04 -14.80
CA ILE A 295 27.29 7.54 -14.17
C ILE A 295 27.55 7.88 -12.70
N ASP A 296 28.20 6.99 -11.96
CA ASP A 296 28.48 7.20 -10.53
C ASP A 296 29.39 8.42 -10.34
N HIS A 297 30.45 8.56 -11.13
CA HIS A 297 31.32 9.75 -11.10
C HIS A 297 30.54 11.03 -11.45
N GLY A 298 29.74 11.01 -12.52
CA GLY A 298 28.91 12.15 -12.90
C GLY A 298 27.90 12.51 -11.80
N TRP A 299 27.30 11.51 -11.14
CA TRP A 299 26.38 11.76 -10.05
C TRP A 299 27.07 12.36 -8.82
N GLN A 300 28.29 11.89 -8.48
CA GLN A 300 29.10 12.55 -7.44
C GLN A 300 29.41 14.01 -7.78
N GLU A 301 29.71 14.32 -9.03
CA GLU A 301 29.89 15.71 -9.48
C GLU A 301 28.62 16.55 -9.31
N VAL A 302 27.44 15.97 -9.55
CA VAL A 302 26.16 16.64 -9.29
C VAL A 302 25.98 16.91 -7.79
N LEU A 303 26.32 15.95 -6.93
CA LEU A 303 26.18 16.11 -5.48
C LEU A 303 27.15 17.15 -4.91
N SER A 304 28.41 17.17 -5.35
CA SER A 304 29.43 18.10 -4.85
C SER A 304 29.44 19.46 -5.54
N GLY A 305 28.87 19.57 -6.74
CA GLY A 305 28.89 20.76 -7.57
C GLY A 305 27.95 21.88 -7.10
N GLN A 306 28.36 23.12 -7.36
CA GLN A 306 27.57 24.34 -7.09
C GLN A 306 26.95 24.96 -8.35
N ASP A 307 27.57 24.76 -9.53
CA ASP A 307 27.07 25.30 -10.80
C ASP A 307 25.85 24.51 -11.30
N ALA A 308 24.67 25.15 -11.25
CA ALA A 308 23.42 24.56 -11.69
C ALA A 308 23.42 24.16 -13.17
N SER A 309 24.03 24.94 -14.06
CA SER A 309 24.07 24.65 -15.50
C SER A 309 24.92 23.42 -15.79
N LYS A 310 26.07 23.31 -15.11
CA LYS A 310 26.94 22.14 -15.19
C LYS A 310 26.21 20.89 -14.68
N LYS A 311 25.56 20.98 -13.52
CA LYS A 311 24.77 19.88 -12.93
C LYS A 311 23.64 19.42 -13.86
N SER A 312 22.88 20.35 -14.46
CA SER A 312 21.84 19.99 -15.44
C SER A 312 22.41 19.28 -16.65
N SER A 313 23.59 19.72 -17.13
CA SER A 313 24.26 19.10 -18.28
C SER A 313 24.72 17.67 -17.96
N VAL A 314 25.30 17.45 -16.78
CA VAL A 314 25.69 16.12 -16.31
C VAL A 314 24.47 15.22 -16.11
N CYS A 315 23.40 15.71 -15.49
CA CYS A 315 22.15 14.95 -15.35
C CYS A 315 21.58 14.52 -16.71
N LYS A 316 21.60 15.41 -17.72
CA LYS A 316 21.18 15.06 -19.09
C LYS A 316 22.06 13.97 -19.71
N GLN A 317 23.37 14.01 -19.49
CA GLN A 317 24.30 12.98 -19.96
C GLN A 317 24.06 11.63 -19.27
N ILE A 318 23.81 11.63 -17.96
CA ILE A 318 23.41 10.43 -17.21
C ILE A 318 22.15 9.83 -17.83
N LEU A 319 21.10 10.64 -18.06
CA LEU A 319 19.84 10.16 -18.61
C LEU A 319 19.91 9.69 -20.07
N GLN A 320 20.96 10.03 -20.83
CA GLN A 320 21.21 9.44 -22.15
C GLN A 320 21.66 7.97 -22.06
N THR A 321 22.30 7.59 -20.95
CA THR A 321 22.83 6.21 -20.74
C THR A 321 21.90 5.40 -19.82
N ASP A 322 21.39 6.03 -18.76
CA ASP A 322 20.47 5.44 -17.79
C ASP A 322 19.23 6.35 -17.63
N PRO A 323 18.23 6.21 -18.51
CA PRO A 323 17.02 7.04 -18.49
C PRO A 323 16.21 6.95 -17.18
N LEU A 324 16.38 5.88 -16.41
CA LEU A 324 15.66 5.61 -15.17
C LEU A 324 16.47 6.00 -13.92
N HIS A 325 17.60 6.68 -14.07
CA HIS A 325 18.40 7.14 -12.95
C HIS A 325 17.60 8.13 -12.07
N ALA A 326 17.21 7.68 -10.87
CA ALA A 326 16.26 8.39 -10.01
C ALA A 326 16.74 9.81 -9.64
N GLY A 327 17.99 9.95 -9.21
CA GLY A 327 18.55 11.23 -8.79
C GLY A 327 18.64 12.27 -9.93
N ALA A 328 18.99 11.82 -11.15
CA ALA A 328 19.11 12.72 -12.30
C ALA A 328 17.73 13.19 -12.80
N ASN A 329 16.75 12.27 -12.82
CA ASN A 329 15.35 12.61 -13.08
C ASN A 329 14.83 13.61 -12.03
N TYR A 330 15.08 13.37 -10.74
CA TYR A 330 14.65 14.28 -9.67
C TYR A 330 15.27 15.67 -9.85
N TYR A 331 16.58 15.75 -10.08
CA TYR A 331 17.28 17.02 -10.20
C TYR A 331 16.69 17.88 -11.33
N LEU A 332 16.49 17.30 -12.52
CA LEU A 332 15.93 18.02 -13.66
C LEU A 332 14.46 18.38 -13.44
N GLY A 333 13.66 17.48 -12.85
CA GLY A 333 12.28 17.76 -12.49
C GLY A 333 12.15 18.90 -11.47
N ARG A 334 12.98 18.87 -10.42
CA ARG A 334 13.02 19.88 -9.37
C ARG A 334 13.44 21.23 -9.89
N GLN A 335 14.46 21.30 -10.74
CA GLN A 335 14.90 22.55 -11.35
C GLN A 335 13.79 23.20 -12.19
N ARG A 336 13.05 22.39 -12.97
CA ARG A 336 11.88 22.89 -13.73
C ARG A 336 10.78 23.38 -12.80
N TRP A 337 10.51 22.63 -11.73
CA TRP A 337 9.55 23.04 -10.71
C TRP A 337 9.93 24.39 -10.07
N ASP A 338 11.19 24.56 -9.67
CA ASP A 338 11.67 25.81 -9.07
C ASP A 338 11.65 26.98 -10.06
N GLY A 339 11.82 26.71 -11.35
CA GLY A 339 11.64 27.67 -12.44
C GLY A 339 10.19 27.96 -12.82
N GLY A 340 9.19 27.47 -12.07
CA GLY A 340 7.77 27.70 -12.35
C GLY A 340 7.17 26.85 -13.47
N ILE A 341 7.90 25.89 -14.03
CA ILE A 341 7.44 25.06 -15.16
C ILE A 341 6.69 23.82 -14.64
N ARG A 342 5.37 23.77 -14.84
CA ARG A 342 4.44 22.73 -14.32
C ARG A 342 3.90 21.78 -15.40
N ASP A 343 4.62 21.58 -16.50
CA ASP A 343 4.15 20.77 -17.62
C ASP A 343 4.29 19.25 -17.41
N GLN A 344 3.77 18.47 -18.37
CA GLN A 344 3.86 17.01 -18.40
C GLN A 344 5.31 16.51 -18.29
N THR A 345 6.29 17.27 -18.81
CA THR A 345 7.71 16.93 -18.72
C THR A 345 8.18 16.97 -17.27
N THR A 346 7.88 18.05 -16.53
CA THR A 346 8.18 18.16 -15.09
C THR A 346 7.53 17.02 -14.31
N ARG A 347 6.25 16.74 -14.58
CA ARG A 347 5.51 15.62 -13.97
C ARG A 347 6.19 14.28 -14.23
N THR A 348 6.65 14.04 -15.45
CA THR A 348 7.32 12.80 -15.85
C THR A 348 8.63 12.61 -15.09
N PHE A 349 9.49 13.63 -15.06
CA PHE A 349 10.76 13.58 -14.33
C PHE A 349 10.55 13.24 -12.84
N LEU A 350 9.64 13.96 -12.17
CA LEU A 350 9.39 13.73 -10.74
C LEU A 350 8.71 12.38 -10.46
N THR A 351 7.91 11.88 -11.40
CA THR A 351 7.28 10.54 -11.29
C THR A 351 8.31 9.43 -11.46
N VAL A 352 9.18 9.52 -12.47
CA VAL A 352 10.27 8.55 -12.67
C VAL A 352 11.22 8.54 -11.49
N ALA A 353 11.54 9.72 -10.92
CA ALA A 353 12.37 9.83 -9.73
C ALA A 353 11.81 9.05 -8.53
N ARG A 354 10.50 9.20 -8.25
CA ARG A 354 9.83 8.46 -7.18
C ARG A 354 9.80 6.95 -7.48
N ASP A 355 9.39 6.57 -8.70
CA ASP A 355 9.18 5.15 -9.06
C ASP A 355 10.50 4.37 -9.16
N CYS A 356 11.59 5.06 -9.51
CA CYS A 356 12.90 4.46 -9.67
C CYS A 356 13.81 4.62 -8.44
N ASP A 357 13.31 5.22 -7.36
CA ASP A 357 13.99 5.24 -6.06
C ASP A 357 14.41 3.81 -5.69
N VAL A 358 15.67 3.65 -5.31
CA VAL A 358 16.21 2.34 -4.96
C VAL A 358 15.70 1.90 -3.59
N CYS A 359 15.35 2.84 -2.71
CA CYS A 359 14.69 2.60 -1.43
C CYS A 359 13.27 3.20 -1.49
N PRO A 360 12.27 2.45 -2.03
CA PRO A 360 10.97 3.01 -2.29
C PRO A 360 10.16 3.09 -0.98
N LEU A 361 10.09 4.30 -0.40
CA LEU A 361 9.24 4.62 0.77
C LEU A 361 7.92 5.29 0.36
N ARG A 362 7.66 5.37 -0.96
CA ARG A 362 6.48 5.99 -1.56
C ARG A 362 5.82 4.96 -2.48
N ALA A 363 4.49 5.03 -2.58
CA ALA A 363 3.74 4.18 -3.50
C ALA A 363 4.19 4.49 -4.94
N THR A 364 4.62 3.47 -5.67
CA THR A 364 5.05 3.60 -7.07
C THR A 364 3.83 3.81 -7.98
N SER A 365 4.03 4.26 -9.22
CA SER A 365 2.92 4.39 -10.19
C SER A 365 2.16 3.07 -10.38
N PRO A 366 2.80 1.88 -10.47
CA PRO A 366 2.07 0.62 -10.51
C PRO A 366 1.16 0.40 -9.30
N ILE A 367 1.64 0.64 -8.06
CA ILE A 367 0.83 0.55 -6.84
C ILE A 367 -0.36 1.52 -6.90
N VAL A 368 -0.12 2.79 -7.24
CA VAL A 368 -1.18 3.81 -7.35
C VAL A 368 -2.21 3.42 -8.42
N THR A 369 -1.76 2.89 -9.56
CA THR A 369 -2.64 2.39 -10.63
C THR A 369 -3.47 1.20 -10.16
N SER A 370 -2.89 0.26 -9.41
CA SER A 370 -3.63 -0.85 -8.82
C SER A 370 -4.74 -0.36 -7.90
N VAL A 371 -4.47 0.60 -7.02
CA VAL A 371 -5.51 1.22 -6.17
C VAL A 371 -6.58 1.91 -7.01
N ARG A 372 -6.21 2.72 -8.01
CA ARG A 372 -7.18 3.35 -8.93
C ARG A 372 -8.02 2.32 -9.69
N SER A 373 -7.47 1.17 -10.03
CA SER A 373 -8.21 0.12 -10.73
C SER A 373 -9.29 -0.50 -9.85
N ILE A 374 -9.08 -0.55 -8.52
CA ILE A 374 -10.02 -1.14 -7.58
C ILE A 374 -11.09 -0.15 -7.11
N THR A 375 -10.90 1.16 -7.29
CA THR A 375 -11.93 2.15 -6.89
C THR A 375 -13.25 1.97 -7.64
N ALA A 376 -13.22 1.38 -8.84
CA ALA A 376 -14.43 1.03 -9.60
C ALA A 376 -15.21 -0.15 -9.01
N GLN A 377 -14.60 -0.93 -8.11
CA GLN A 377 -15.19 -2.07 -7.41
C GLN A 377 -15.54 -1.74 -5.95
N ALA A 378 -15.23 -0.52 -5.50
CA ALA A 378 -15.55 -0.02 -4.17
C ALA A 378 -16.86 0.77 -4.18
N ASP A 379 -17.55 0.84 -3.04
CA ASP A 379 -18.81 1.59 -2.87
C ASP A 379 -18.60 3.10 -2.98
N ALA A 380 -17.42 3.56 -2.58
CA ALA A 380 -16.99 4.94 -2.71
C ALA A 380 -15.47 5.03 -2.87
N SER A 381 -14.97 6.16 -3.35
CA SER A 381 -13.53 6.40 -3.41
C SER A 381 -13.16 7.87 -3.33
N VAL A 382 -11.91 8.10 -2.91
CA VAL A 382 -11.26 9.41 -2.91
C VAL A 382 -9.89 9.27 -3.55
N ASP A 383 -9.66 9.95 -4.67
CA ASP A 383 -8.31 10.03 -5.25
C ASP A 383 -7.53 11.15 -4.54
N VAL A 384 -6.79 10.81 -3.48
CA VAL A 384 -6.06 11.83 -2.68
C VAL A 384 -4.94 12.47 -3.48
N SER A 385 -4.34 11.73 -4.41
CA SER A 385 -3.35 12.26 -5.35
C SER A 385 -3.97 13.37 -6.21
N LYS A 386 -5.19 13.19 -6.74
CA LYS A 386 -5.91 14.28 -7.42
C LYS A 386 -6.35 15.39 -6.47
N LEU A 387 -6.78 15.05 -5.25
CA LEU A 387 -7.25 16.02 -4.26
C LEU A 387 -6.18 17.06 -3.89
N PHE A 388 -4.91 16.65 -3.92
CA PHE A 388 -3.75 17.48 -3.61
C PHE A 388 -3.07 18.08 -4.85
N ASP A 389 -3.51 17.72 -6.06
CA ASP A 389 -3.11 18.34 -7.33
C ASP A 389 -4.10 19.46 -7.68
N GLU A 390 -3.90 20.65 -7.10
CA GLU A 390 -4.89 21.75 -7.20
C GLU A 390 -5.09 22.26 -8.64
N ASP A 391 -4.05 22.17 -9.47
CA ASP A 391 -4.08 22.58 -10.88
C ASP A 391 -4.64 21.48 -11.80
N ASN A 392 -5.00 20.30 -11.28
CA ASN A 392 -5.53 19.10 -11.98
C ASN A 392 -4.69 18.53 -13.14
N ASP A 393 -3.59 19.18 -13.51
CA ASP A 393 -2.67 18.77 -14.57
C ASP A 393 -1.20 18.78 -14.12
N SER A 394 -0.95 18.93 -12.82
CA SER A 394 0.39 19.19 -12.28
C SER A 394 0.95 18.00 -11.48
N VAL A 395 1.60 18.29 -10.36
CA VAL A 395 2.07 17.33 -9.35
C VAL A 395 1.43 17.73 -8.03
N GLU A 396 1.21 16.80 -7.10
CA GLU A 396 0.62 17.16 -5.81
C GLU A 396 1.39 18.32 -5.17
N ASP A 397 0.66 19.30 -4.64
CA ASP A 397 1.27 20.42 -3.94
C ASP A 397 1.99 19.89 -2.69
N PRO A 398 3.31 20.09 -2.58
CA PRO A 398 4.09 19.63 -1.43
C PRO A 398 3.64 20.25 -0.09
N ASP A 399 2.89 21.36 -0.06
CA ASP A 399 2.38 21.96 1.18
C ASP A 399 1.27 21.13 1.85
N TRP A 400 0.67 20.19 1.11
CA TRP A 400 -0.22 19.21 1.70
C TRP A 400 0.49 18.15 2.55
N PHE A 401 1.83 18.12 2.54
CA PHE A 401 2.63 17.14 3.24
C PHE A 401 3.60 17.77 4.25
N VAL A 402 3.96 17.00 5.28
CA VAL A 402 5.03 17.35 6.23
C VAL A 402 6.33 16.58 5.96
N ASP A 403 6.24 15.52 5.15
CA ASP A 403 7.36 14.72 4.64
C ASP A 403 6.97 14.03 3.32
N HIS A 404 7.70 12.97 2.95
CA HIS A 404 7.48 12.18 1.74
C HIS A 404 6.07 11.62 1.51
N ILE A 405 5.28 11.34 2.55
CA ILE A 405 3.95 10.71 2.42
C ILE A 405 2.90 11.22 3.41
N HIS A 406 3.31 11.80 4.55
CA HIS A 406 2.37 12.16 5.60
C HIS A 406 1.73 13.51 5.31
N PRO A 407 0.38 13.59 5.24
CA PRO A 407 -0.31 14.85 5.11
C PRO A 407 -0.04 15.79 6.28
N SER A 408 -0.07 17.09 6.02
CA SER A 408 -0.18 18.11 7.07
C SER A 408 -1.53 17.98 7.79
N ILE A 409 -1.70 18.71 8.91
CA ILE A 409 -2.99 18.73 9.63
C ILE A 409 -4.10 19.21 8.67
N ALA A 410 -3.82 20.23 7.85
CA ALA A 410 -4.75 20.71 6.83
C ALA A 410 -4.99 19.65 5.73
N GLY A 411 -3.96 18.91 5.32
CA GLY A 411 -4.10 17.78 4.40
C GLY A 411 -5.01 16.68 4.95
N HIS A 412 -4.88 16.34 6.23
CA HIS A 412 -5.76 15.40 6.92
C HIS A 412 -7.22 15.88 6.97
N GLN A 413 -7.45 17.17 7.25
CA GLN A 413 -8.80 17.76 7.21
C GLN A 413 -9.42 17.70 5.82
N ARG A 414 -8.61 18.01 4.79
CA ARG A 414 -9.04 17.95 3.38
C ARG A 414 -9.41 16.53 2.95
N ILE A 415 -8.63 15.53 3.35
CA ILE A 415 -8.95 14.10 3.12
C ILE A 415 -10.28 13.73 3.79
N ALA A 416 -10.47 14.09 5.06
CA ALA A 416 -11.69 13.76 5.78
C ALA A 416 -12.94 14.40 5.16
N GLN A 417 -12.86 15.66 4.74
CA GLN A 417 -13.96 16.33 4.03
C GLN A 417 -14.25 15.66 2.69
N ALA A 418 -13.21 15.25 1.95
CA ALA A 418 -13.39 14.53 0.69
C ALA A 418 -14.05 13.16 0.89
N ILE A 419 -13.70 12.45 1.96
CA ILE A 419 -14.35 11.18 2.37
C ILE A 419 -15.82 11.43 2.70
N LEU A 420 -16.16 12.41 3.54
CA LEU A 420 -17.55 12.74 3.86
C LEU A 420 -18.37 13.03 2.59
N ARG A 421 -17.83 13.85 1.69
CA ARG A 421 -18.49 14.17 0.40
C ARG A 421 -18.66 12.95 -0.49
N ALA A 422 -17.71 12.01 -0.49
CA ALA A 422 -17.84 10.75 -1.23
C ALA A 422 -18.95 9.88 -0.63
N LEU A 423 -19.03 9.79 0.70
CA LEU A 423 -20.10 9.08 1.40
C LEU A 423 -21.47 9.71 1.14
N GLN A 424 -21.56 11.05 1.16
CA GLN A 424 -22.79 11.76 0.82
C GLN A 424 -23.25 11.45 -0.61
N ARG A 425 -22.34 11.49 -1.59
CA ARG A 425 -22.67 11.15 -2.99
C ARG A 425 -23.11 9.70 -3.17
N SER A 426 -22.57 8.78 -2.37
CA SER A 426 -23.00 7.37 -2.38
C SER A 426 -24.35 7.14 -1.69
N GLY A 427 -24.91 8.16 -1.02
CA GLY A 427 -26.13 8.03 -0.22
C GLY A 427 -25.94 7.39 1.15
N TRP A 428 -24.71 7.05 1.53
CA TRP A 428 -24.40 6.40 2.81
C TRP A 428 -24.61 7.33 4.01
N ILE A 429 -24.45 8.64 3.85
CA ILE A 429 -24.72 9.65 4.89
C ILE A 429 -25.51 10.81 4.32
N GLN A 430 -26.49 11.28 5.08
CA GLN A 430 -27.15 12.56 4.83
C GLN A 430 -26.37 13.65 5.56
N VAL A 431 -26.18 14.80 4.91
CA VAL A 431 -25.46 15.93 5.49
C VAL A 431 -26.48 17.04 5.71
N SER A 432 -26.66 17.45 6.96
CA SER A 432 -27.55 18.55 7.32
C SER A 432 -27.05 19.89 6.77
N ASP A 433 -27.96 20.84 6.54
CA ASP A 433 -27.63 22.17 6.02
C ASP A 433 -26.68 22.96 6.94
N ASP A 434 -26.69 22.67 8.24
CA ASP A 434 -25.87 23.32 9.26
C ASP A 434 -24.57 22.56 9.60
N ALA A 435 -24.26 21.47 8.89
CA ALA A 435 -23.13 20.59 9.19
C ALA A 435 -21.78 21.34 9.17
N GLU A 436 -21.56 22.26 8.23
CA GLU A 436 -20.30 23.02 8.15
C GLU A 436 -20.08 23.93 9.38
N ALA A 437 -21.16 24.57 9.85
CA ALA A 437 -21.13 25.43 11.04
C ALA A 437 -20.87 24.62 12.31
N LYS A 438 -21.58 23.49 12.47
CA LYS A 438 -21.36 22.53 13.56
C LYS A 438 -19.95 21.95 13.54
N PHE A 439 -19.47 21.55 12.38
CA PHE A 439 -18.11 21.03 12.22
C PHE A 439 -17.07 22.08 12.62
N SER A 440 -17.24 23.34 12.21
CA SER A 440 -16.33 24.42 12.59
C SER A 440 -16.25 24.58 14.11
N GLN A 441 -17.39 24.54 14.80
CA GLN A 441 -17.43 24.57 16.26
C GLN A 441 -16.73 23.37 16.89
N LEU A 442 -17.02 22.15 16.43
CA LEU A 442 -16.40 20.92 16.93
C LEU A 442 -14.89 20.90 16.69
N ARG A 443 -14.44 21.37 15.52
CA ARG A 443 -13.02 21.49 15.15
C ARG A 443 -12.30 22.44 16.09
N ASP A 444 -12.87 23.61 16.37
CA ASP A 444 -12.25 24.62 17.22
C ASP A 444 -12.18 24.15 18.68
N GLN A 445 -13.23 23.49 19.18
CA GLN A 445 -13.23 22.82 20.48
C GLN A 445 -12.16 21.72 20.55
N HIS A 446 -12.06 20.91 19.51
CA HIS A 446 -11.06 19.84 19.42
C HIS A 446 -9.65 20.42 19.44
N PHE A 447 -9.34 21.44 18.65
CA PHE A 447 -8.03 22.09 18.71
C PHE A 447 -7.73 22.72 20.07
N ALA A 448 -8.71 23.35 20.71
CA ALA A 448 -8.54 23.91 22.05
C ALA A 448 -8.24 22.83 23.11
N SER A 449 -8.64 21.58 22.87
CA SER A 449 -8.31 20.45 23.74
C SER A 449 -6.86 19.95 23.57
N LEU A 450 -6.21 20.27 22.45
CA LEU A 450 -4.85 19.85 22.17
C LEU A 450 -3.86 20.83 22.80
N GLY A 451 -3.21 20.42 23.90
CA GLY A 451 -2.14 21.20 24.52
C GLY A 451 -0.91 21.36 23.62
N GLU A 452 -0.09 22.38 23.88
CA GLU A 452 1.13 22.67 23.11
C GLU A 452 2.09 21.46 23.01
N GLU A 453 2.14 20.65 24.06
CA GLU A 453 2.95 19.44 24.13
C GLU A 453 2.64 18.46 22.98
N TYR A 454 1.37 18.38 22.54
CA TYR A 454 0.96 17.55 21.41
C TYR A 454 1.75 17.91 20.14
N PHE A 455 1.80 19.20 19.82
CA PHE A 455 2.48 19.71 18.63
C PHE A 455 4.00 19.59 18.75
N LEU A 456 4.57 19.83 19.95
CA LEU A 456 5.99 19.65 20.21
C LEU A 456 6.42 18.19 20.00
N ARG A 457 5.67 17.23 20.54
CA ARG A 457 5.91 15.79 20.34
C ARG A 457 5.79 15.41 18.86
N GLY A 458 4.81 15.96 18.14
CA GLY A 458 4.67 15.75 16.70
C GLY A 458 5.89 16.24 15.90
N ARG A 459 6.37 17.45 16.18
CA ARG A 459 7.60 17.99 15.55
C ARG A 459 8.85 17.17 15.88
N ALA A 460 8.97 16.66 17.11
CA ALA A 460 10.06 15.78 17.49
C ALA A 460 10.03 14.45 16.71
N ARG A 461 8.86 13.82 16.58
CA ARG A 461 8.69 12.59 15.78
C ARG A 461 8.96 12.82 14.30
N LEU A 462 8.58 13.98 13.74
CA LEU A 462 8.88 14.34 12.36
C LEU A 462 10.39 14.38 12.10
N ARG A 463 11.16 15.00 13.00
CA ARG A 463 12.64 15.01 12.91
C ARG A 463 13.22 13.59 12.92
N GLY A 464 12.78 12.75 13.86
CA GLY A 464 13.21 11.36 13.93
C GLY A 464 12.83 10.56 12.67
N LEU A 465 11.66 10.79 12.10
CA LEU A 465 11.22 10.16 10.86
C LEU A 465 12.07 10.58 9.66
N GLN A 466 12.43 11.86 9.55
CA GLN A 466 13.32 12.36 8.51
C GLN A 466 14.73 11.76 8.63
N GLN A 467 15.24 11.60 9.86
CA GLN A 467 16.51 10.90 10.11
C GLN A 467 16.43 9.41 9.70
N TRP A 468 15.38 8.71 10.11
CA TRP A 468 15.12 7.32 9.75
C TRP A 468 15.04 7.11 8.23
N ALA A 469 14.27 7.94 7.52
CA ALA A 469 14.10 7.83 6.08
C ALA A 469 15.41 8.10 5.31
N SER A 470 16.33 8.90 5.90
CA SER A 470 17.68 9.11 5.36
C SER A 470 18.68 7.99 5.65
N GLY A 471 18.25 6.88 6.25
CA GLY A 471 19.12 5.75 6.62
C GLY A 471 20.02 6.02 7.83
N ARG A 472 19.76 7.09 8.59
CA ARG A 472 20.52 7.48 9.79
C ARG A 472 19.85 7.06 11.10
N ALA A 473 19.02 6.02 11.07
CA ALA A 473 18.39 5.48 12.26
C ALA A 473 19.46 5.11 13.31
N GLY A 474 19.34 5.64 14.53
CA GLY A 474 20.26 5.34 15.64
C GLY A 474 21.59 6.11 15.66
N GLN A 475 21.85 7.02 14.72
CA GLN A 475 22.97 7.95 14.82
C GLN A 475 22.52 9.17 15.64
N SER A 476 22.99 9.29 16.89
CA SER A 476 22.85 10.53 17.65
C SER A 476 23.56 11.67 16.92
N ASP A 477 22.94 12.84 16.81
CA ASP A 477 23.59 14.06 16.33
C ASP A 477 24.90 14.24 17.13
N GLN A 478 26.04 14.00 16.49
CA GLN A 478 27.37 14.32 17.04
C GLN A 478 27.72 15.77 16.70
#